data_AF-A0A534WVT8-F1
#
_entry.id   AF-A0A534WVT8-F1
#
_cell.length_a   1.000
_cell.length_b   1.000
_cell.length_c   1.000
_cell.angle_alpha   90.00
_cell.angle_beta   90.00
_cell.angle_gamma   90.00
#
_symmetry.space_group_name_H-M   'P 1'
#
loop_
_entity.id
_entity.type
_entity.pdbx_description
1 polymer ?
#
loop_
_entity_poly.entity_id
_entity_poly.type
_entity_poly.pdbx_seq_one_letter_code
_entity_poly.pdbx_strand_id
1 'polypeptide(L)'
;MRLLFVALLLVAETAPASGAAREPCVWLKTMAAGTEAAAKLRCQAKATSAGAGVSAHCVARAEVKLRAAFGRAERRGGCGTTGDATTVATLVDTFVSAVARTVPPGASRGGRRCAAAELDSTGKTAARGLACHAHALRTGVPVSAACLEEASLRFARAVRDAENNGDCAATGDEASLDGAIEAFTAAVVLTVTAPGSVTTTTTTIAGTTSSSTTTPGTPPPTTTSSTTLGRTVSFRTEVQPILATSCALVFCHSGPLPQAGLNFTRPRRSYGDLVAVASVECPTFERVLPGSPASSYLVAKLQGAGPCFTGFPMPLGGPPLPAAELNAIIQWIAEGAPDN
;
A
#
# COMPACT_ATOMS: atom_id res chain seq x y z
N MET A 1 -19.69 60.96 -36.09
CA MET A 1 -19.28 59.57 -35.77
C MET A 1 -18.54 59.58 -34.44
N ARG A 2 -19.25 59.45 -33.31
CA ARG A 2 -18.66 59.40 -31.96
C ARG A 2 -18.48 57.93 -31.59
N LEU A 3 -17.23 57.47 -31.59
CA LEU A 3 -16.86 56.12 -31.18
C LEU A 3 -16.94 56.02 -29.64
N LEU A 4 -17.85 55.17 -29.17
CA LEU A 4 -17.95 54.74 -27.77
C LEU A 4 -16.79 53.77 -27.47
N PHE A 5 -15.86 54.18 -26.62
CA PHE A 5 -14.88 53.27 -26.00
C PHE A 5 -15.55 52.59 -24.80
N VAL A 6 -15.89 51.31 -24.94
CA VAL A 6 -16.29 50.45 -23.83
C VAL A 6 -15.03 50.03 -23.09
N ALA A 7 -14.79 50.61 -21.91
CA ALA A 7 -13.73 50.19 -21.01
C ALA A 7 -14.10 48.86 -20.36
N LEU A 8 -13.49 47.77 -20.85
CA LEU A 8 -13.57 46.44 -20.25
C LEU A 8 -12.71 46.43 -18.97
N LEU A 9 -13.36 46.62 -17.81
CA LEU A 9 -12.75 46.41 -16.49
C LEU A 9 -12.52 44.91 -16.27
N LEU A 10 -11.31 44.45 -16.54
CA LEU A 10 -10.79 43.16 -16.08
C LEU A 10 -10.62 43.24 -14.56
N VAL A 11 -11.53 42.62 -13.82
CA VAL A 11 -11.35 42.36 -12.38
C VAL A 11 -10.29 41.27 -12.27
N ALA A 12 -9.08 41.64 -11.86
CA ALA A 12 -8.05 40.69 -11.49
C ALA A 12 -8.45 40.06 -10.14
N GLU A 13 -9.02 38.85 -10.19
CA GLU A 13 -9.14 38.00 -9.01
C GLU A 13 -7.73 37.66 -8.50
N THR A 14 -7.36 38.33 -7.41
CA THR A 14 -6.16 37.99 -6.66
C THR A 14 -6.45 36.72 -5.88
N ALA A 15 -6.17 35.58 -6.49
CA ALA A 15 -6.06 34.33 -5.76
C ALA A 15 -5.03 34.52 -4.64
N PRO A 16 -5.35 34.20 -3.38
CA PRO A 16 -4.37 34.30 -2.31
C PRO A 16 -3.25 33.32 -2.62
N ALA A 17 -2.05 33.83 -2.84
CA ALA A 17 -0.84 33.04 -2.84
C ALA A 17 -0.64 32.50 -1.43
N SER A 18 -1.17 31.30 -1.16
CA SER A 18 -0.83 30.53 0.02
C SER A 18 0.60 30.03 -0.15
N GLY A 19 1.56 30.90 0.17
CA GLY A 19 2.95 30.57 0.42
C GLY A 19 3.08 29.76 1.73
N ALA A 20 2.36 28.65 1.84
CA ALA A 20 2.70 27.62 2.81
C ALA A 20 4.11 27.14 2.45
N ALA A 21 5.03 27.19 3.42
CA ALA A 21 6.39 26.71 3.24
C ALA A 21 6.33 25.29 2.65
N ARG A 22 6.80 25.15 1.41
CA ARG A 22 6.91 23.87 0.66
C ARG A 22 7.52 22.82 1.59
N GLU A 23 6.67 21.93 2.07
CA GLU A 23 6.92 20.99 3.16
C GLU A 23 8.23 20.22 2.94
N PRO A 24 9.35 20.64 3.58
CA PRO A 24 10.66 20.07 3.27
C PRO A 24 10.73 18.61 3.70
N CYS A 25 9.91 18.21 4.66
CA CYS A 25 9.88 16.86 5.20
C CYS A 25 9.48 15.81 4.16
N VAL A 26 8.39 16.04 3.44
CA VAL A 26 7.79 15.02 2.55
C VAL A 26 8.77 14.62 1.46
N TRP A 27 9.35 15.56 0.72
CA TRP A 27 10.30 15.24 -0.33
C TRP A 27 11.60 14.60 0.20
N LEU A 28 12.05 14.97 1.41
CA LEU A 28 13.22 14.36 2.04
C LEU A 28 12.96 12.90 2.41
N LYS A 29 11.77 12.58 2.93
CA LYS A 29 11.34 11.21 3.21
C LYS A 29 11.28 10.39 1.92
N THR A 30 10.68 10.94 0.86
CA THR A 30 10.62 10.31 -0.46
C THR A 30 12.02 9.98 -1.01
N MET A 31 12.96 10.94 -0.95
CA MET A 31 14.35 10.72 -1.35
C MET A 31 15.03 9.63 -0.51
N ALA A 32 14.84 9.67 0.81
CA ALA A 32 15.46 8.72 1.73
C ALA A 32 15.02 7.27 1.43
N ALA A 33 13.72 7.05 1.19
CA ALA A 33 13.18 5.74 0.82
C ALA A 33 13.84 5.18 -0.45
N GLY A 34 14.01 6.02 -1.48
CA GLY A 34 14.70 5.63 -2.72
C GLY A 34 16.16 5.27 -2.49
N THR A 35 16.87 6.05 -1.68
CA THR A 35 18.27 5.75 -1.36
C THR A 35 18.43 4.47 -0.55
N GLU A 36 17.47 4.12 0.30
CA GLU A 36 17.49 2.85 1.04
C GLU A 36 17.23 1.66 0.10
N ALA A 37 16.22 1.75 -0.78
CA ALA A 37 15.94 0.71 -1.77
C ALA A 37 17.16 0.42 -2.65
N ALA A 38 17.81 1.47 -3.17
CA ALA A 38 19.05 1.33 -3.92
C ALA A 38 20.19 0.71 -3.09
N ALA A 39 20.30 1.04 -1.80
CA ALA A 39 21.31 0.47 -0.93
C ALA A 39 21.07 -1.02 -0.64
N LYS A 40 19.83 -1.42 -0.32
CA LYS A 40 19.47 -2.82 -0.05
C LYS A 40 19.62 -3.68 -1.31
N LEU A 41 19.18 -3.21 -2.48
CA LEU A 41 19.42 -3.93 -3.74
C LEU A 41 20.89 -3.99 -4.14
N ARG A 42 21.70 -2.97 -3.82
CA ARG A 42 23.17 -3.06 -3.97
C ARG A 42 23.78 -4.11 -3.03
N CYS A 43 23.26 -4.26 -1.82
CA CYS A 43 23.69 -5.34 -0.91
C CYS A 43 23.37 -6.71 -1.52
N GLN A 44 22.16 -6.89 -2.04
CA GLN A 44 21.73 -8.09 -2.76
C GLN A 44 22.63 -8.37 -3.97
N ALA A 45 22.82 -7.39 -4.86
CA ALA A 45 23.68 -7.50 -6.04
C ALA A 45 25.11 -7.96 -5.71
N LYS A 46 25.71 -7.39 -4.65
CA LYS A 46 27.05 -7.80 -4.18
C LYS A 46 27.07 -9.25 -3.70
N ALA A 47 26.07 -9.67 -2.95
CA ALA A 47 25.95 -11.05 -2.48
C ALA A 47 25.73 -12.02 -3.64
N THR A 48 24.80 -11.69 -4.55
CA THR A 48 24.49 -12.44 -5.77
C THR A 48 25.71 -12.62 -6.65
N SER A 49 26.43 -11.54 -6.99
CA SER A 49 27.64 -11.63 -7.82
C SER A 49 28.76 -12.47 -7.19
N ALA A 50 28.86 -12.47 -5.85
CA ALA A 50 29.81 -13.29 -5.10
C ALA A 50 29.36 -14.76 -4.93
N GLY A 51 28.09 -15.09 -5.18
CA GLY A 51 27.52 -16.39 -4.85
C GLY A 51 27.43 -16.64 -3.35
N ALA A 52 27.24 -15.58 -2.57
CA ALA A 52 27.19 -15.60 -1.11
C ALA A 52 25.83 -15.17 -0.59
N GLY A 53 25.56 -15.47 0.69
CA GLY A 53 24.40 -14.93 1.40
C GLY A 53 24.51 -13.42 1.62
N VAL A 54 23.36 -12.76 1.71
CA VAL A 54 23.29 -11.31 1.94
C VAL A 54 23.79 -10.98 3.33
N SER A 55 24.70 -10.01 3.43
CA SER A 55 25.20 -9.55 4.73
C SER A 55 24.12 -8.81 5.50
N ALA A 56 23.74 -9.33 6.67
CA ALA A 56 22.83 -8.66 7.60
C ALA A 56 23.32 -7.26 7.99
N HIS A 57 24.63 -7.07 8.14
CA HIS A 57 25.23 -5.75 8.41
C HIS A 57 25.03 -4.76 7.27
N CYS A 58 25.08 -5.22 6.01
CA CYS A 58 24.86 -4.36 4.84
C CYS A 58 23.42 -3.82 4.83
N VAL A 59 22.44 -4.69 5.08
CA VAL A 59 21.01 -4.34 5.13
C VAL A 59 20.70 -3.43 6.33
N ALA A 60 21.17 -3.79 7.54
CA ALA A 60 20.96 -3.00 8.75
C ALA A 60 21.52 -1.57 8.63
N ARG A 61 22.66 -1.40 7.94
CA ARG A 61 23.23 -0.06 7.69
C ARG A 61 22.31 0.81 6.82
N ALA A 62 21.56 0.23 5.91
CA ALA A 62 20.59 0.96 5.09
C ALA A 62 19.39 1.42 5.95
N GLU A 63 18.86 0.55 6.80
CA GLU A 63 17.73 0.85 7.69
C GLU A 63 18.04 1.94 8.71
N VAL A 64 19.23 1.87 9.33
CA VAL A 64 19.69 2.90 10.27
C VAL A 64 19.76 4.27 9.57
N LYS A 65 20.20 4.30 8.30
CA LYS A 65 20.26 5.55 7.52
C LYS A 65 18.87 6.08 7.18
N LEU A 66 17.92 5.20 6.82
CA LEU A 66 16.53 5.60 6.58
C LEU A 66 15.94 6.23 7.85
N ARG A 67 15.96 5.51 8.98
CA ARG A 67 15.39 5.99 10.25
C ARG A 67 16.00 7.34 10.66
N ALA A 68 17.32 7.50 10.51
CA ALA A 68 17.99 8.75 10.79
C ALA A 68 17.58 9.88 9.82
N ALA A 69 17.34 9.58 8.54
CA ALA A 69 16.87 10.55 7.56
C ALA A 69 15.43 10.98 7.83
N PHE A 70 14.54 10.04 8.15
CA PHE A 70 13.15 10.31 8.53
C PHE A 70 13.08 11.17 9.79
N GLY A 71 13.80 10.80 10.86
CA GLY A 71 13.84 11.61 12.07
C GLY A 71 14.41 13.01 11.84
N ARG A 72 15.38 13.19 10.91
CA ARG A 72 15.86 14.53 10.51
C ARG A 72 14.81 15.31 9.72
N ALA A 73 14.08 14.66 8.83
CA ALA A 73 13.02 15.28 8.05
C ALA A 73 11.87 15.73 8.97
N GLU A 74 11.46 14.90 9.92
CA GLU A 74 10.39 15.19 10.88
C GLU A 74 10.72 16.36 11.80
N ARG A 75 11.97 16.45 12.28
CA ARG A 75 12.43 17.60 13.06
C ARG A 75 12.43 18.92 12.30
N ARG A 76 12.41 18.90 10.96
CA ARG A 76 12.29 20.12 10.14
C ARG A 76 10.85 20.64 10.07
N GLY A 77 9.86 19.83 10.46
CA GLY A 77 8.45 20.19 10.43
C GLY A 77 7.85 20.20 9.02
N GLY A 78 6.53 20.40 8.97
CA GLY A 78 5.75 20.34 7.72
C GLY A 78 5.82 18.96 7.09
N CYS A 79 5.41 17.93 7.82
CA CYS A 79 5.23 16.59 7.27
C CYS A 79 3.74 16.27 7.23
N GLY A 80 3.23 15.72 6.13
CA GLY A 80 1.90 15.11 6.09
C GLY A 80 1.73 13.97 7.12
N THR A 81 2.82 13.24 7.41
CA THR A 81 2.90 12.12 8.35
C THR A 81 4.15 12.19 9.24
N THR A 82 4.08 11.62 10.44
CA THR A 82 5.25 11.40 11.32
C THR A 82 5.23 9.96 11.87
N GLY A 83 6.40 9.41 12.22
CA GLY A 83 6.52 8.05 12.76
C GLY A 83 6.34 6.94 11.72
N ASP A 84 6.38 7.27 10.43
CA ASP A 84 6.16 6.38 9.28
C ASP A 84 7.44 5.67 8.80
N ALA A 85 8.58 5.91 9.44
CA ALA A 85 9.87 5.33 9.04
C ALA A 85 9.84 3.78 9.00
N THR A 86 9.15 3.15 9.95
CA THR A 86 9.01 1.68 9.98
C THR A 86 8.13 1.18 8.84
N THR A 87 7.02 1.86 8.55
CA THR A 87 6.13 1.52 7.43
C THR A 87 6.87 1.61 6.10
N VAL A 88 7.62 2.69 5.89
CA VAL A 88 8.42 2.88 4.68
C VAL A 88 9.55 1.84 4.59
N ALA A 89 10.22 1.50 5.70
CA ALA A 89 11.21 0.42 5.70
C ALA A 89 10.62 -0.92 5.24
N THR A 90 9.42 -1.26 5.73
CA THR A 90 8.70 -2.47 5.31
C THR A 90 8.33 -2.47 3.83
N LEU A 91 7.93 -1.32 3.27
CA LEU A 91 7.69 -1.17 1.83
C LEU A 91 8.97 -1.41 1.03
N VAL A 92 10.10 -0.87 1.49
CA VAL A 92 11.41 -1.10 0.86
C VAL A 92 11.79 -2.59 0.92
N ASP A 93 11.62 -3.27 2.05
CA ASP A 93 11.94 -4.69 2.19
C ASP A 93 11.05 -5.59 1.32
N THR A 94 9.78 -5.24 1.21
CA THR A 94 8.83 -5.92 0.33
C THR A 94 9.25 -5.78 -1.13
N PHE A 95 9.61 -4.56 -1.56
CA PHE A 95 10.13 -4.29 -2.88
C PHE A 95 11.42 -5.05 -3.17
N VAL A 96 12.42 -4.98 -2.28
CA VAL A 96 13.71 -5.68 -2.42
C VAL A 96 13.49 -7.20 -2.57
N SER A 97 12.59 -7.77 -1.77
CA SER A 97 12.26 -9.20 -1.82
C SER A 97 11.51 -9.59 -3.10
N ALA A 98 10.64 -8.72 -3.62
CA ALA A 98 9.96 -8.93 -4.88
C ALA A 98 10.96 -8.97 -6.04
N VAL A 99 11.85 -7.98 -6.13
CA VAL A 99 12.89 -7.90 -7.16
C VAL A 99 13.82 -9.12 -7.10
N ALA A 100 14.28 -9.51 -5.90
CA ALA A 100 15.16 -10.67 -5.74
C ALA A 100 14.55 -12.01 -6.18
N ARG A 101 13.21 -12.13 -6.20
CA ARG A 101 12.52 -13.31 -6.73
C ARG A 101 12.34 -13.26 -8.24
N THR A 102 12.12 -12.06 -8.79
CA THR A 102 12.05 -11.87 -10.25
C THR A 102 13.40 -12.12 -10.91
N VAL A 103 14.51 -11.80 -10.21
CA VAL A 103 15.88 -11.91 -10.70
C VAL A 103 16.65 -13.02 -9.95
N PRO A 104 16.42 -14.30 -10.28
CA PRO A 104 17.14 -15.40 -9.64
C PRO A 104 18.62 -15.40 -10.05
N PRO A 105 19.54 -15.79 -9.14
CA PRO A 105 20.95 -15.91 -9.47
C PRO A 105 21.19 -17.07 -10.45
N GLY A 106 21.96 -16.83 -11.51
CA GLY A 106 22.38 -17.93 -12.40
C GLY A 106 23.41 -18.86 -11.79
N ALA A 107 23.45 -20.10 -12.28
CA ALA A 107 24.42 -21.10 -11.84
C ALA A 107 25.86 -20.72 -12.23
N SER A 108 26.04 -20.07 -13.38
CA SER A 108 27.35 -19.61 -13.87
C SER A 108 27.78 -18.29 -13.21
N ARG A 109 29.08 -17.99 -13.25
CA ARG A 109 29.60 -16.68 -12.83
C ARG A 109 29.01 -15.54 -13.68
N GLY A 110 28.76 -15.81 -14.97
CA GLY A 110 28.09 -14.88 -15.88
C GLY A 110 26.67 -14.58 -15.43
N GLY A 111 25.86 -15.63 -15.19
CA GLY A 111 24.49 -15.48 -14.73
C GLY A 111 24.36 -14.78 -13.37
N ARG A 112 25.28 -15.02 -12.42
CA ARG A 112 25.32 -14.26 -11.15
C ARG A 112 25.64 -12.77 -11.35
N ARG A 113 26.53 -12.44 -12.29
CA ARG A 113 26.89 -11.06 -12.60
C ARG A 113 25.75 -10.33 -13.30
N CYS A 114 25.05 -11.02 -14.19
CA CYS A 114 23.84 -10.49 -14.82
C CYS A 114 22.76 -10.17 -13.78
N ALA A 115 22.37 -11.16 -12.97
CA ALA A 115 21.39 -10.96 -11.90
C ALA A 115 21.78 -9.83 -10.94
N ALA A 116 23.07 -9.71 -10.61
CA ALA A 116 23.56 -8.60 -9.80
C ALA A 116 23.44 -7.23 -10.49
N ALA A 117 23.64 -7.15 -11.81
CA ALA A 117 23.49 -5.93 -12.58
C ALA A 117 22.03 -5.48 -12.63
N GLU A 118 21.08 -6.40 -12.85
CA GLU A 118 19.64 -6.14 -12.82
C GLU A 118 19.15 -5.70 -11.44
N LEU A 119 19.62 -6.36 -10.37
CA LEU A 119 19.33 -5.93 -8.99
C LEU A 119 19.82 -4.49 -8.74
N ASP A 120 21.06 -4.17 -9.12
CA ASP A 120 21.64 -2.84 -8.91
C ASP A 120 20.98 -1.76 -9.78
N SER A 121 20.61 -2.08 -11.03
CA SER A 121 19.92 -1.16 -11.93
C SER A 121 18.50 -0.87 -11.44
N THR A 122 17.76 -1.89 -11.01
CA THR A 122 16.41 -1.77 -10.44
C THR A 122 16.40 -0.82 -9.24
N GLY A 123 17.37 -0.98 -8.33
CA GLY A 123 17.49 -0.09 -7.17
C GLY A 123 17.82 1.35 -7.55
N LYS A 124 18.69 1.57 -8.54
CA LYS A 124 18.99 2.91 -9.07
C LYS A 124 17.77 3.55 -9.72
N THR A 125 16.97 2.79 -10.45
CA THR A 125 15.76 3.28 -11.11
C THR A 125 14.70 3.67 -10.09
N ALA A 126 14.46 2.83 -9.07
CA ALA A 126 13.55 3.16 -7.97
C ALA A 126 13.97 4.45 -7.24
N ALA A 127 15.26 4.64 -6.97
CA ALA A 127 15.77 5.87 -6.37
C ALA A 127 15.55 7.11 -7.27
N ARG A 128 15.67 6.96 -8.60
CA ARG A 128 15.42 8.03 -9.56
C ARG A 128 13.94 8.36 -9.69
N GLY A 129 13.07 7.36 -9.76
CA GLY A 129 11.62 7.56 -9.76
C GLY A 129 11.17 8.33 -8.51
N LEU A 130 11.62 7.90 -7.32
CA LEU A 130 11.36 8.65 -6.09
C LEU A 130 12.00 10.05 -6.07
N ALA A 131 13.12 10.27 -6.75
CA ALA A 131 13.66 11.61 -6.93
C ALA A 131 12.80 12.50 -7.83
N CYS A 132 12.18 11.96 -8.88
CA CYS A 132 11.19 12.66 -9.70
C CYS A 132 9.99 13.09 -8.85
N HIS A 133 9.44 12.18 -8.04
CA HIS A 133 8.34 12.49 -7.11
C HIS A 133 8.76 13.49 -6.03
N ALA A 134 9.95 13.34 -5.44
CA ALA A 134 10.47 14.28 -4.46
C ALA A 134 10.62 15.69 -5.06
N HIS A 135 11.07 15.81 -6.32
CA HIS A 135 11.11 17.09 -7.00
C HIS A 135 9.71 17.71 -7.12
N ALA A 136 8.72 16.93 -7.58
CA ALA A 136 7.33 17.34 -7.70
C ALA A 136 6.76 17.85 -6.36
N LEU A 137 6.98 17.09 -5.29
CA LEU A 137 6.59 17.43 -3.92
C LEU A 137 7.28 18.71 -3.42
N ARG A 138 8.56 18.89 -3.75
CA ARG A 138 9.33 20.08 -3.37
C ARG A 138 8.86 21.33 -4.11
N THR A 139 8.50 21.23 -5.38
CA THR A 139 8.12 22.39 -6.21
C THR A 139 6.62 22.64 -6.25
N GLY A 140 5.79 21.69 -5.82
CA GLY A 140 4.33 21.77 -5.87
C GLY A 140 3.78 21.63 -7.29
N VAL A 141 4.55 21.03 -8.20
CA VAL A 141 4.12 20.75 -9.58
C VAL A 141 3.88 19.26 -9.75
N PRO A 142 3.04 18.83 -10.70
CA PRO A 142 2.87 17.42 -11.01
C PRO A 142 4.19 16.74 -11.37
N VAL A 143 4.33 15.45 -11.07
CA VAL A 143 5.50 14.68 -11.47
C VAL A 143 5.67 14.72 -12.99
N SER A 144 6.90 14.98 -13.44
CA SER A 144 7.21 15.07 -14.86
C SER A 144 7.19 13.68 -15.49
N ALA A 145 6.31 13.48 -16.47
CA ALA A 145 6.28 12.26 -17.28
C ALA A 145 7.64 12.01 -17.95
N ALA A 146 8.31 13.06 -18.44
CA ALA A 146 9.64 12.96 -19.03
C ALA A 146 10.71 12.48 -18.02
N CYS A 147 10.60 12.86 -16.74
CA CYS A 147 11.52 12.37 -15.69
C CYS A 147 11.35 10.88 -15.44
N LEU A 148 10.10 10.40 -15.39
CA LEU A 148 9.78 8.98 -15.22
C LEU A 148 10.18 8.17 -16.45
N GLU A 149 9.85 8.64 -17.65
CA GLU A 149 10.20 7.98 -18.92
C GLU A 149 11.71 7.90 -19.14
N GLU A 150 12.46 8.96 -18.81
CA GLU A 150 13.93 8.91 -18.84
C GLU A 150 14.50 7.85 -17.87
N ALA A 151 13.89 7.70 -16.69
CA ALA A 151 14.29 6.68 -15.74
C ALA A 151 14.04 5.27 -16.30
N SER A 152 12.85 5.00 -16.84
CA SER A 152 12.48 3.71 -17.45
C SER A 152 13.32 3.39 -18.69
N LEU A 153 13.61 4.35 -19.57
CA LEU A 153 14.47 4.13 -20.74
C LEU A 153 15.91 3.75 -20.35
N ARG A 154 16.45 4.39 -19.31
CA ARG A 154 17.78 4.07 -18.79
C ARG A 154 17.79 2.70 -18.10
N PHE A 155 16.70 2.34 -17.42
CA PHE A 155 16.52 1.03 -16.82
C PHE A 155 16.48 -0.07 -17.87
N ALA A 156 15.60 0.08 -18.86
CA ALA A 156 15.44 -0.79 -20.01
C ALA A 156 16.76 -1.07 -20.73
N ARG A 157 17.56 -0.02 -20.96
CA ARG A 157 18.91 -0.16 -21.52
C ARG A 157 19.83 -0.97 -20.60
N ALA A 158 19.83 -0.70 -19.30
CA ALA A 158 20.70 -1.39 -18.35
C ALA A 158 20.35 -2.89 -18.22
N VAL A 159 19.06 -3.26 -18.26
CA VAL A 159 18.62 -4.67 -18.27
C VAL A 159 19.07 -5.35 -19.55
N ARG A 160 18.76 -4.78 -20.72
CA ARG A 160 19.20 -5.33 -22.01
C ARG A 160 20.72 -5.48 -22.12
N ASP A 161 21.47 -4.49 -21.63
CA ASP A 161 22.93 -4.56 -21.63
C ASP A 161 23.42 -5.67 -20.68
N ALA A 162 22.76 -5.91 -19.54
CA ALA A 162 23.09 -7.02 -18.65
C ALA A 162 22.78 -8.39 -19.30
N GLU A 163 21.61 -8.50 -19.93
CA GLU A 163 21.13 -9.68 -20.66
C GLU A 163 22.05 -10.08 -21.82
N ASN A 164 22.52 -9.11 -22.59
CA ASN A 164 23.42 -9.36 -23.72
C ASN A 164 24.83 -9.75 -23.29
N ASN A 165 25.23 -9.44 -22.06
CA ASN A 165 26.62 -9.62 -21.58
C ASN A 165 26.83 -10.93 -20.80
N GLY A 166 25.82 -11.78 -20.62
CA GLY A 166 26.02 -13.04 -19.90
C GLY A 166 24.85 -14.01 -19.94
N ASP A 167 25.07 -15.20 -19.36
CA ASP A 167 24.09 -16.28 -19.29
C ASP A 167 23.06 -16.02 -18.17
N CYS A 168 22.27 -14.96 -18.30
CA CYS A 168 21.24 -14.61 -17.32
C CYS A 168 20.27 -15.76 -17.11
N ALA A 169 19.88 -15.98 -15.85
CA ALA A 169 18.97 -17.08 -15.51
C ALA A 169 17.50 -16.74 -15.76
N ALA A 170 17.17 -15.45 -15.70
CA ALA A 170 15.93 -14.89 -16.19
C ALA A 170 16.29 -13.84 -17.26
N THR A 171 15.43 -13.71 -18.26
CA THR A 171 15.49 -12.67 -19.29
C THR A 171 14.07 -12.22 -19.62
N GLY A 172 13.94 -11.00 -20.15
CA GLY A 172 12.64 -10.43 -20.54
C GLY A 172 11.77 -10.02 -19.36
N ASP A 173 12.33 -9.89 -18.17
CA ASP A 173 11.65 -9.48 -16.94
C ASP A 173 11.60 -7.96 -16.74
N GLU A 174 12.12 -7.19 -17.70
CA GLU A 174 12.09 -5.71 -17.75
C GLU A 174 10.72 -5.14 -17.33
N ALA A 175 9.63 -5.58 -17.96
CA ALA A 175 8.29 -5.07 -17.68
C ALA A 175 7.80 -5.43 -16.27
N SER A 176 8.19 -6.59 -15.74
CA SER A 176 7.83 -7.00 -14.38
C SER A 176 8.59 -6.19 -13.33
N LEU A 177 9.86 -5.89 -13.60
CA LEU A 177 10.69 -5.04 -12.75
C LEU A 177 10.23 -3.58 -12.78
N ASP A 178 9.88 -3.05 -13.95
CA ASP A 178 9.37 -1.68 -14.11
C ASP A 178 8.04 -1.51 -13.36
N GLY A 179 7.10 -2.46 -13.53
CA GLY A 179 5.84 -2.44 -12.77
C GLY A 179 6.05 -2.57 -11.25
N ALA A 180 7.04 -3.33 -10.78
CA ALA A 180 7.40 -3.40 -9.36
C ALA A 180 7.97 -2.07 -8.84
N ILE A 181 8.75 -1.36 -9.66
CA ILE A 181 9.27 -0.02 -9.33
C ILE A 181 8.12 0.98 -9.22
N GLU A 182 7.19 1.00 -10.19
CA GLU A 182 6.03 1.91 -10.18
C GLU A 182 5.13 1.69 -8.96
N ALA A 183 4.84 0.43 -8.62
CA ALA A 183 4.04 0.13 -7.45
C ALA A 183 4.73 0.55 -6.15
N PHE A 184 6.06 0.34 -6.06
CA PHE A 184 6.86 0.77 -4.92
C PHE A 184 6.89 2.31 -4.79
N THR A 185 7.12 3.04 -5.89
CA THR A 185 7.17 4.50 -5.86
C THR A 185 5.82 5.09 -5.45
N ALA A 186 4.72 4.55 -5.98
CA ALA A 186 3.37 4.96 -5.61
C ALA A 186 3.07 4.71 -4.12
N ALA A 187 3.40 3.52 -3.60
CA ALA A 187 3.17 3.17 -2.19
C ALA A 187 3.96 4.07 -1.22
N VAL A 188 5.23 4.36 -1.54
CA VAL A 188 6.06 5.27 -0.73
C VAL A 188 5.49 6.68 -0.76
N VAL A 189 5.17 7.21 -1.94
CA VAL A 189 4.63 8.57 -2.08
C VAL A 189 3.32 8.70 -1.28
N LEU A 190 2.41 7.74 -1.42
CA LEU A 190 1.16 7.71 -0.67
C LEU A 190 1.40 7.71 0.85
N THR A 191 2.34 6.90 1.32
CA THR A 191 2.66 6.78 2.76
C THR A 191 3.19 8.09 3.35
N VAL A 192 4.00 8.84 2.60
CA VAL A 192 4.64 10.06 3.12
C VAL A 192 3.84 11.34 2.87
N THR A 193 2.81 11.29 2.01
CA THR A 193 1.96 12.45 1.68
C THR A 193 0.57 12.40 2.33
N ALA A 194 0.10 11.23 2.78
CA ALA A 194 -1.22 11.09 3.38
C ALA A 194 -1.36 12.01 4.61
N PRO A 195 -2.35 12.92 4.68
CA PRO A 195 -2.56 13.71 5.88
C PRO A 195 -2.95 12.76 7.03
N GLY A 196 -2.12 12.71 8.07
CA GLY A 196 -2.43 11.97 9.29
C GLY A 196 -3.70 12.54 9.92
N SER A 197 -4.84 11.89 9.70
CA SER A 197 -6.06 12.18 10.44
C SER A 197 -5.89 11.62 11.85
N VAL A 198 -5.23 12.39 12.72
CA VAL A 198 -5.20 12.11 14.16
C VAL A 198 -6.55 12.57 14.72
N THR A 199 -7.57 11.71 14.62
CA THR A 199 -8.81 11.93 15.35
C THR A 199 -8.60 11.45 16.78
N THR A 200 -8.13 12.35 17.64
CA THR A 200 -8.12 12.16 19.10
C THR A 200 -9.57 12.23 19.59
N THR A 201 -10.25 11.08 19.68
CA THR A 201 -11.58 11.03 20.30
C THR A 201 -11.43 11.04 21.83
N THR A 202 -11.41 12.24 22.42
CA THR A 202 -11.56 12.41 23.86
C THR A 202 -13.02 12.16 24.23
N THR A 203 -13.31 10.99 24.80
CA THR A 203 -14.64 10.64 25.32
C THR A 203 -14.90 11.40 26.63
N THR A 204 -15.61 12.52 26.54
CA THR A 204 -16.24 13.18 27.70
C THR A 204 -17.65 12.63 27.87
N ILE A 205 -17.90 11.88 28.94
CA ILE A 205 -19.23 11.43 29.34
C ILE A 205 -19.86 12.53 30.18
N ALA A 206 -20.88 13.22 29.62
CA ALA A 206 -21.82 14.02 30.38
C ALA A 206 -23.17 13.30 30.34
N GLY A 207 -23.59 12.79 31.50
CA GLY A 207 -24.92 12.24 31.71
C GLY A 207 -25.94 13.36 31.85
N THR A 208 -27.11 13.18 31.22
CA THR A 208 -28.28 13.99 31.52
C THR A 208 -29.54 13.14 31.46
N THR A 209 -30.30 13.28 32.54
CA THR A 209 -31.49 12.57 32.99
C THR A 209 -32.71 12.79 32.10
N SER A 210 -33.53 11.75 31.99
CA SER A 210 -34.82 11.73 31.29
C SER A 210 -35.88 12.60 31.96
N SER A 211 -36.77 13.20 31.18
CA SER A 211 -38.15 13.50 31.56
C SER A 211 -39.07 13.61 30.34
N SER A 212 -40.21 12.94 30.47
CA SER A 212 -41.34 12.73 29.56
C SER A 212 -42.13 13.99 29.25
N THR A 213 -42.78 14.09 28.08
CA THR A 213 -44.21 14.49 27.91
C THR A 213 -44.69 14.15 26.48
N THR A 214 -45.86 13.51 26.38
CA THR A 214 -46.70 13.21 25.20
C THR A 214 -47.21 14.48 24.49
N THR A 215 -47.49 14.55 23.18
CA THR A 215 -48.70 14.06 22.45
C THR A 215 -48.55 14.47 20.93
N PRO A 216 -49.50 14.21 19.99
CA PRO A 216 -49.28 13.41 18.80
C PRO A 216 -49.25 14.20 17.47
N GLY A 217 -48.40 13.81 16.53
CA GLY A 217 -48.42 14.41 15.20
C GLY A 217 -47.51 13.68 14.22
N THR A 218 -48.15 12.96 13.29
CA THR A 218 -47.64 12.61 11.95
C THR A 218 -46.52 11.56 11.89
N PRO A 219 -46.71 10.40 11.23
CA PRO A 219 -45.64 9.45 10.99
C PRO A 219 -44.71 9.94 9.86
N PRO A 220 -43.40 10.14 10.09
CA PRO A 220 -42.41 10.14 9.02
C PRO A 220 -42.10 8.70 8.60
N PRO A 221 -41.58 8.45 7.38
CA PRO A 221 -41.62 7.15 6.76
C PRO A 221 -40.85 6.13 7.60
N THR A 222 -41.53 5.02 7.85
CA THR A 222 -40.93 3.74 8.19
C THR A 222 -39.91 3.41 7.10
N THR A 223 -38.64 3.76 7.28
CA THR A 223 -37.58 3.09 6.52
C THR A 223 -37.39 1.75 7.19
N THR A 224 -38.21 0.83 6.71
CA THR A 224 -38.18 -0.61 6.87
C THR A 224 -36.81 -1.10 7.33
N SER A 225 -36.73 -1.47 8.61
CA SER A 225 -35.85 -2.56 9.02
C SER A 225 -36.35 -3.80 8.28
N SER A 226 -35.76 -4.06 7.13
CA SER A 226 -35.98 -5.27 6.36
C SER A 226 -35.27 -6.40 7.08
N THR A 227 -35.93 -6.99 8.07
CA THR A 227 -35.67 -8.40 8.42
C THR A 227 -36.14 -9.22 7.22
N THR A 228 -35.25 -9.39 6.24
CA THR A 228 -35.46 -10.34 5.15
C THR A 228 -35.24 -11.74 5.71
N LEU A 229 -36.35 -12.37 6.12
CA LEU A 229 -36.41 -13.81 6.33
C LEU A 229 -35.96 -14.53 5.05
N GLY A 230 -34.92 -15.36 5.17
CA GLY A 230 -34.64 -16.45 4.23
C GLY A 230 -33.67 -16.18 3.07
N ARG A 231 -33.02 -15.01 3.00
CA ARG A 231 -31.96 -14.80 1.98
C ARG A 231 -30.58 -15.04 2.57
N THR A 232 -29.97 -16.17 2.20
CA THR A 232 -28.56 -16.47 2.46
C THR A 232 -27.66 -15.51 1.68
N VAL A 233 -26.61 -15.01 2.31
CA VAL A 233 -25.57 -14.19 1.70
C VAL A 233 -24.78 -15.04 0.69
N SER A 234 -24.61 -14.54 -0.52
CA SER A 234 -23.83 -15.22 -1.56
C SER A 234 -22.35 -14.89 -1.47
N PHE A 235 -21.51 -15.92 -1.39
CA PHE A 235 -20.07 -15.69 -1.49
C PHE A 235 -19.70 -15.03 -2.82
N ARG A 236 -20.27 -15.50 -3.93
CA ARG A 236 -19.89 -15.05 -5.27
C ARG A 236 -20.30 -13.61 -5.56
N THR A 237 -21.50 -13.21 -5.15
CA THR A 237 -22.06 -11.91 -5.55
C THR A 237 -21.97 -10.83 -4.48
N GLU A 238 -21.72 -11.20 -3.21
CA GLU A 238 -21.67 -10.23 -2.11
C GLU A 238 -20.31 -10.19 -1.42
N VAL A 239 -19.72 -11.34 -1.07
CA VAL A 239 -18.43 -11.37 -0.34
C VAL A 239 -17.24 -11.20 -1.28
N GLN A 240 -17.20 -11.92 -2.39
CA GLN A 240 -16.08 -11.90 -3.32
C GLN A 240 -15.81 -10.50 -3.91
N PRO A 241 -16.80 -9.68 -4.29
CA PRO A 241 -16.55 -8.31 -4.75
C PRO A 241 -15.88 -7.44 -3.68
N ILE A 242 -16.25 -7.59 -2.41
CA ILE A 242 -15.61 -6.89 -1.28
C ILE A 242 -14.13 -7.31 -1.19
N LEU A 243 -13.86 -8.61 -1.23
CA LEU A 243 -12.49 -9.13 -1.21
C LEU A 243 -11.67 -8.67 -2.42
N ALA A 244 -12.26 -8.62 -3.61
CA ALA A 244 -11.59 -8.19 -4.83
C ALA A 244 -11.24 -6.70 -4.81
N THR A 245 -12.17 -5.85 -4.37
CA THR A 245 -11.99 -4.39 -4.38
C THR A 245 -11.12 -3.91 -3.22
N SER A 246 -11.38 -4.42 -2.02
CA SER A 246 -10.78 -3.88 -0.79
C SER A 246 -9.53 -4.64 -0.35
N CYS A 247 -9.30 -5.86 -0.85
CA CYS A 247 -8.24 -6.73 -0.37
C CYS A 247 -7.31 -7.26 -1.48
N ALA A 248 -7.80 -7.48 -2.71
CA ALA A 248 -7.02 -8.04 -3.83
C ALA A 248 -6.09 -7.00 -4.51
N LEU A 249 -5.45 -6.15 -3.72
CA LEU A 249 -4.42 -5.22 -4.19
C LEU A 249 -3.09 -5.96 -4.37
N VAL A 250 -2.34 -5.56 -5.40
CA VAL A 250 -1.02 -6.15 -5.69
C VAL A 250 -0.13 -5.94 -4.46
N PHE A 251 0.62 -6.97 -4.06
CA PHE A 251 1.41 -7.01 -2.82
C PHE A 251 0.62 -7.07 -1.50
N CYS A 252 -0.72 -6.98 -1.53
CA CYS A 252 -1.59 -7.26 -0.39
C CYS A 252 -2.14 -8.69 -0.50
N HIS A 253 -3.22 -8.92 -1.25
CA HIS A 253 -3.79 -10.25 -1.46
C HIS A 253 -4.08 -10.53 -2.94
N SER A 254 -3.18 -10.09 -3.82
CA SER A 254 -3.18 -10.46 -5.24
C SER A 254 -1.79 -10.51 -5.86
N GLY A 255 -1.75 -10.86 -7.15
CA GLY A 255 -0.52 -10.96 -7.91
C GLY A 255 0.28 -12.24 -7.62
N PRO A 256 1.55 -12.30 -8.04
CA PRO A 256 2.40 -13.47 -7.89
C PRO A 256 2.85 -13.71 -6.44
N LEU A 257 2.73 -12.70 -5.56
CA LEU A 257 3.25 -12.72 -4.19
C LEU A 257 2.24 -12.19 -3.17
N PRO A 258 1.09 -12.86 -3.01
CA PRO A 258 0.09 -12.46 -2.04
C PRO A 258 0.57 -12.65 -0.59
N GLN A 259 0.28 -11.68 0.30
CA GLN A 259 0.53 -11.79 1.74
C GLN A 259 -0.23 -12.98 2.31
N ALA A 260 0.44 -13.69 3.24
CA ALA A 260 -0.07 -14.89 3.88
C ALA A 260 -0.54 -15.99 2.88
N GLY A 261 -0.12 -15.95 1.61
CA GLY A 261 -0.55 -16.90 0.58
C GLY A 261 -2.01 -16.75 0.14
N LEU A 262 -2.65 -15.61 0.42
CA LEU A 262 -4.07 -15.33 0.13
C LEU A 262 -4.25 -14.58 -1.19
N ASN A 263 -4.92 -15.16 -2.17
CA ASN A 263 -5.21 -14.49 -3.44
C ASN A 263 -6.71 -14.29 -3.66
N PHE A 264 -7.16 -13.05 -3.58
CA PHE A 264 -8.58 -12.69 -3.67
C PHE A 264 -9.06 -12.26 -5.06
N THR A 265 -8.25 -12.44 -6.10
CA THR A 265 -8.60 -12.01 -7.47
C THR A 265 -9.70 -12.83 -8.12
N ARG A 266 -9.92 -14.08 -7.68
CA ARG A 266 -10.88 -15.01 -8.30
C ARG A 266 -11.67 -15.78 -7.24
N PRO A 267 -13.02 -15.89 -7.36
CA PRO A 267 -13.86 -16.48 -6.33
C PRO A 267 -13.42 -17.86 -5.84
N ARG A 268 -13.16 -18.82 -6.75
CA ARG A 268 -12.72 -20.17 -6.36
C ARG A 268 -11.44 -20.17 -5.54
N ARG A 269 -10.50 -19.28 -5.87
CA ARG A 269 -9.22 -19.18 -5.15
C ARG A 269 -9.43 -18.52 -3.79
N SER A 270 -10.17 -17.42 -3.74
CA SER A 270 -10.51 -16.73 -2.50
C SER A 270 -11.18 -17.65 -1.49
N TYR A 271 -12.17 -18.44 -1.93
CA TYR A 271 -12.89 -19.36 -1.07
C TYR A 271 -11.95 -20.44 -0.49
N GLY A 272 -11.20 -21.11 -1.38
CA GLY A 272 -10.25 -22.16 -0.98
C GLY A 272 -9.08 -21.66 -0.13
N ASP A 273 -8.75 -20.38 -0.21
CA ASP A 273 -7.73 -19.75 0.63
C ASP A 273 -8.28 -19.33 2.02
N LEU A 274 -9.60 -19.20 2.19
CA LEU A 274 -10.22 -18.67 3.42
C LEU A 274 -10.91 -19.73 4.27
N VAL A 275 -11.77 -20.56 3.68
CA VAL A 275 -12.71 -21.38 4.44
C VAL A 275 -12.06 -22.67 4.91
N ALA A 276 -12.14 -22.94 6.22
CA ALA A 276 -11.54 -24.11 6.86
C ALA A 276 -10.02 -24.24 6.63
N VAL A 277 -9.33 -23.10 6.48
CA VAL A 277 -7.87 -23.03 6.34
C VAL A 277 -7.28 -22.35 7.56
N ALA A 278 -6.27 -22.99 8.18
CA ALA A 278 -5.54 -22.40 9.30
C ALA A 278 -4.93 -21.03 8.93
N SER A 279 -5.01 -20.06 9.83
CA SER A 279 -4.33 -18.78 9.64
C SER A 279 -2.81 -18.95 9.75
N VAL A 280 -2.07 -18.23 8.90
CA VAL A 280 -0.60 -18.23 8.93
C VAL A 280 -0.07 -17.46 10.14
N GLU A 281 -0.74 -16.37 10.49
CA GLU A 281 -0.35 -15.49 11.61
C GLU A 281 -0.86 -16.02 12.95
N CYS A 282 -1.96 -16.77 12.95
CA CYS A 282 -2.49 -17.44 14.13
C CYS A 282 -2.92 -18.88 13.83
N PRO A 283 -1.99 -19.85 13.85
CA PRO A 283 -2.27 -21.23 13.45
C PRO A 283 -3.34 -21.96 14.28
N THR A 284 -3.68 -21.46 15.46
CA THR A 284 -4.74 -22.03 16.32
C THR A 284 -6.16 -21.58 15.92
N PHE A 285 -6.30 -20.68 14.96
CA PHE A 285 -7.59 -20.22 14.42
C PHE A 285 -7.64 -20.43 12.92
N GLU A 286 -8.80 -20.81 12.40
CA GLU A 286 -9.06 -20.80 10.95
C GLU A 286 -9.27 -19.36 10.47
N ARG A 287 -8.88 -19.10 9.23
CA ARG A 287 -9.13 -17.83 8.54
C ARG A 287 -10.62 -17.53 8.52
N VAL A 288 -11.42 -18.50 8.11
CA VAL A 288 -12.87 -18.53 8.28
C VAL A 288 -13.24 -19.89 8.87
N LEU A 289 -13.80 -19.88 10.08
CA LEU A 289 -14.43 -21.02 10.73
C LEU A 289 -15.95 -20.96 10.46
N PRO A 290 -16.50 -21.85 9.60
CA PRO A 290 -17.91 -21.86 9.27
C PRO A 290 -18.83 -21.84 10.50
N GLY A 291 -19.83 -20.96 10.50
CA GLY A 291 -20.82 -20.82 11.57
C GLY A 291 -20.33 -20.05 12.80
N SER A 292 -19.04 -19.69 12.88
CA SER A 292 -18.45 -19.05 14.06
C SER A 292 -17.64 -17.79 13.71
N PRO A 293 -18.29 -16.64 13.47
CA PRO A 293 -17.61 -15.38 13.16
C PRO A 293 -16.65 -14.92 14.25
N ALA A 294 -17.04 -15.04 15.53
CA ALA A 294 -16.22 -14.65 16.67
C ALA A 294 -14.91 -15.47 16.80
N SER A 295 -14.89 -16.66 16.21
CA SER A 295 -13.74 -17.57 16.19
C SER A 295 -13.08 -17.64 14.80
N SER A 296 -13.39 -16.70 13.91
CA SER A 296 -12.78 -16.61 12.57
C SER A 296 -11.70 -15.53 12.55
N TYR A 297 -10.48 -15.89 12.15
CA TYR A 297 -9.35 -14.95 12.15
C TYR A 297 -9.56 -13.77 11.18
N LEU A 298 -10.31 -13.97 10.09
CA LEU A 298 -10.71 -12.89 9.17
C LEU A 298 -11.44 -11.76 9.90
N VAL A 299 -12.38 -12.09 10.79
CA VAL A 299 -13.14 -11.08 11.56
C VAL A 299 -12.21 -10.31 12.50
N ALA A 300 -11.29 -11.01 13.18
CA ALA A 300 -10.30 -10.37 14.02
C ALA A 300 -9.39 -9.41 13.24
N LYS A 301 -8.99 -9.78 12.02
CA LYS A 301 -8.22 -8.89 11.12
C LYS A 301 -9.03 -7.69 10.65
N LEU A 302 -10.31 -7.84 10.33
CA LEU A 302 -11.15 -6.72 9.90
C LEU A 302 -11.47 -5.74 11.04
N GLN A 303 -11.58 -6.23 12.28
CA GLN A 303 -11.89 -5.42 13.46
C GLN A 303 -10.66 -4.84 14.16
N GLY A 304 -9.46 -5.40 13.90
CA GLY A 304 -8.23 -4.99 14.57
C GLY A 304 -8.12 -5.45 16.02
N ALA A 305 -8.90 -6.45 16.41
CA ALA A 305 -8.97 -6.95 17.77
C ALA A 305 -9.38 -8.43 17.79
N GLY A 306 -8.96 -9.16 18.81
CA GLY A 306 -9.30 -10.56 18.99
C GLY A 306 -8.25 -11.31 19.82
N PRO A 307 -8.59 -12.52 20.30
CA PRO A 307 -7.75 -13.28 21.24
C PRO A 307 -6.37 -13.65 20.69
N CYS A 308 -6.21 -13.67 19.37
CA CYS A 308 -4.95 -13.98 18.68
C CYS A 308 -4.62 -12.95 17.59
N PHE A 309 -5.22 -11.76 17.65
CA PHE A 309 -4.98 -10.73 16.66
C PHE A 309 -3.51 -10.30 16.68
N THR A 310 -2.85 -10.35 15.52
CA THR A 310 -1.48 -9.89 15.35
C THR A 310 -1.35 -8.93 14.16
N GLY A 311 -0.37 -8.04 14.26
CA GLY A 311 -0.12 -7.01 13.27
C GLY A 311 -1.17 -5.91 13.30
N PHE A 312 -1.73 -5.59 12.13
CA PHE A 312 -2.61 -4.45 11.91
C PHE A 312 -3.95 -4.89 11.32
N PRO A 313 -5.02 -4.09 11.52
CA PRO A 313 -6.31 -4.35 10.90
C PRO A 313 -6.23 -4.30 9.37
N MET A 314 -7.12 -5.03 8.72
CA MET A 314 -7.33 -4.99 7.27
C MET A 314 -8.63 -4.24 6.95
N PRO A 315 -8.67 -3.39 5.91
CA PRO A 315 -7.60 -3.11 4.94
C PRO A 315 -6.44 -2.27 5.54
N LEU A 316 -5.20 -2.70 5.30
CA LEU A 316 -4.02 -2.03 5.85
C LEU A 316 -3.81 -0.65 5.22
N GLY A 317 -3.76 0.40 6.04
CA GLY A 317 -3.51 1.78 5.57
C GLY A 317 -4.69 2.42 4.82
N GLY A 318 -5.84 1.74 4.74
CA GLY A 318 -7.10 2.27 4.21
C GLY A 318 -8.14 2.49 5.31
N PRO A 319 -9.29 3.11 4.98
CA PRO A 319 -10.42 3.14 5.90
C PRO A 319 -10.89 1.71 6.22
N PRO A 320 -11.44 1.46 7.44
CA PRO A 320 -12.12 0.20 7.73
C PRO A 320 -13.23 -0.07 6.72
N LEU A 321 -13.56 -1.34 6.51
CA LEU A 321 -14.70 -1.70 5.67
C LEU A 321 -15.97 -0.99 6.17
N PRO A 322 -16.82 -0.47 5.25
CA PRO A 322 -18.13 0.03 5.61
C PRO A 322 -18.90 -1.01 6.43
N ALA A 323 -19.69 -0.57 7.40
CA ALA A 323 -20.41 -1.47 8.32
C ALA A 323 -21.27 -2.51 7.57
N ALA A 324 -21.87 -2.13 6.44
CA ALA A 324 -22.64 -3.05 5.59
C ALA A 324 -21.79 -4.18 5.00
N GLU A 325 -20.58 -3.89 4.52
CA GLU A 325 -19.67 -4.88 3.94
C GLU A 325 -19.10 -5.82 5.01
N LEU A 326 -18.70 -5.27 6.15
CA LEU A 326 -18.27 -6.08 7.29
C LEU A 326 -19.40 -7.00 7.77
N ASN A 327 -20.62 -6.48 7.87
CA ASN A 327 -21.79 -7.27 8.26
C ASN A 327 -22.11 -8.38 7.24
N ALA A 328 -21.96 -8.12 5.94
CA ALA A 328 -22.15 -9.15 4.92
C ALA A 328 -21.13 -10.30 5.09
N ILE A 329 -19.87 -10.00 5.38
CA ILE A 329 -18.85 -11.03 5.66
C ILE A 329 -19.19 -11.79 6.95
N ILE A 330 -19.52 -11.10 8.04
CA ILE A 330 -19.87 -11.73 9.32
C ILE A 330 -21.10 -12.62 9.16
N GLN A 331 -22.12 -12.15 8.45
CA GLN A 331 -23.34 -12.91 8.20
C GLN A 331 -23.06 -14.14 7.32
N TRP A 332 -22.29 -14.01 6.24
CA TRP A 332 -21.88 -15.14 5.43
C TRP A 332 -21.15 -16.22 6.25
N ILE A 333 -20.24 -15.82 7.16
CA ILE A 333 -19.59 -16.76 8.07
C ILE A 333 -20.61 -17.41 9.01
N ALA A 334 -21.52 -16.63 9.60
CA ALA A 334 -22.56 -17.12 10.51
C ALA A 334 -23.50 -18.14 9.83
N GLU A 335 -23.76 -17.98 8.54
CA GLU A 335 -24.57 -18.89 7.72
C GLU A 335 -23.82 -20.16 7.28
N GLY A 336 -22.61 -20.39 7.80
CA GLY A 336 -21.80 -21.56 7.49
C GLY A 336 -20.84 -21.37 6.32
N ALA A 337 -20.58 -20.13 5.92
CA ALA A 337 -19.68 -19.77 4.81
C ALA A 337 -19.96 -20.55 3.50
N PRO A 338 -21.20 -20.56 2.96
CA PRO A 338 -21.53 -21.29 1.74
C PRO A 338 -20.74 -20.79 0.51
N ASP A 339 -20.34 -21.68 -0.40
CA ASP A 339 -19.77 -21.33 -1.73
C ASP A 339 -20.90 -21.25 -2.78
N ASN A 340 -21.71 -20.19 -2.69
CA ASN A 340 -22.93 -19.97 -3.49
C ASN A 340 -22.85 -18.72 -4.37
#